data_AF-R6RE61-F1
#
_entry.id   AF-R6RE61-F1
#
_cell.length_a   1.000
_cell.length_b   1.000
_cell.length_c   1.000
_cell.angle_alpha   90.00
_cell.angle_beta   90.00
_cell.angle_gamma   90.00
#
_symmetry.space_group_name_H-M   'P 1'
#
loop_
_entity.id
_entity.type
_entity.pdbx_description
1 polymer ?
#
loop_
_entity_poly.entity_id
_entity_poly.type
_entity_poly.pdbx_seq_one_letter_code
_entity_poly.pdbx_strand_id
1 'polypeptide(L)'
;MGRMGFPYSTDSLLLLTNNNISLKEQDRLLACGEIISSIRMSEVLNENHIKAYSLSFSELGINCNNDYSHGKVIFLNNEKILSKLKENDVLLCPGFIGKSLDNEIITLGRGNSDFSCVLIGKMLKQKLVYLYKNVDGVYHTHPSVYKQFMLYDYISYEEMLLLNQIDFNIVSLSCIEFAKKNHITIEIRNYLTNKLGTLISSKRKNDLIVGFNIVDKTVKIASFNCLKVQEILKNELLKNHLFIKNEIIENNKYFFECSKSIILMVKKIILTIMEKNQLYN
;
A
#
# COMPACT_ATOMS: atom_id res chain seq x y z
N MET A 1 -10.77 7.63 -11.20
CA MET A 1 -10.99 8.75 -10.26
C MET A 1 -9.78 8.87 -9.36
N GLY A 2 -9.32 10.07 -8.98
CA GLY A 2 -8.33 10.23 -7.90
C GLY A 2 -6.86 10.52 -8.25
N ARG A 3 -6.50 10.90 -9.48
CA ARG A 3 -5.15 11.43 -9.81
C ARG A 3 -5.24 12.78 -10.54
N MET A 4 -4.14 13.53 -10.54
CA MET A 4 -3.96 14.78 -11.30
C MET A 4 -4.66 14.73 -12.68
N GLY A 5 -5.55 15.70 -12.94
CA GLY A 5 -6.31 15.83 -14.19
C GLY A 5 -7.77 15.39 -14.11
N PHE A 6 -8.19 14.70 -13.02
CA PHE A 6 -9.61 14.43 -12.76
C PHE A 6 -10.23 15.50 -11.85
N PRO A 7 -11.45 15.99 -12.13
CA PRO A 7 -12.05 17.16 -11.45
C PRO A 7 -12.05 17.09 -9.92
N TYR A 8 -12.23 15.89 -9.35
CA TYR A 8 -12.37 15.66 -7.91
C TYR A 8 -11.24 14.84 -7.30
N SER A 9 -10.07 14.79 -7.94
CA SER A 9 -8.89 14.18 -7.33
C SER A 9 -8.36 15.05 -6.19
N THR A 10 -7.75 14.42 -5.16
CA THR A 10 -7.07 15.12 -4.06
C THR A 10 -6.11 16.20 -4.57
N ASP A 11 -5.34 15.90 -5.62
CA ASP A 11 -4.38 16.84 -6.20
C ASP A 11 -5.09 17.99 -6.92
N SER A 12 -6.12 17.72 -7.71
CA SER A 12 -6.91 18.76 -8.38
C SER A 12 -7.64 19.67 -7.39
N LEU A 13 -8.15 19.12 -6.28
CA LEU A 13 -8.81 19.91 -5.25
C LEU A 13 -7.84 20.87 -4.55
N LEU A 14 -6.60 20.45 -4.30
CA LEU A 14 -5.61 21.35 -3.69
C LEU A 14 -5.23 22.54 -4.58
N LEU A 15 -5.29 22.37 -5.91
CA LEU A 15 -5.05 23.46 -6.85
C LEU A 15 -6.13 24.57 -6.79
N LEU A 16 -7.27 24.31 -6.15
CA LEU A 16 -8.30 25.33 -5.92
C LEU A 16 -7.91 26.34 -4.84
N THR A 17 -6.82 26.09 -4.11
CA THR A 17 -6.41 26.90 -2.96
C THR A 17 -4.94 27.27 -3.05
N ASN A 18 -4.60 28.48 -2.59
CA ASN A 18 -3.23 28.98 -2.60
C ASN A 18 -2.50 28.73 -1.26
N ASN A 19 -2.75 27.57 -0.61
CA ASN A 19 -2.15 27.16 0.67
C ASN A 19 -2.36 28.12 1.86
N ASN A 20 -3.28 29.08 1.77
CA ASN A 20 -3.65 30.00 2.86
C ASN A 20 -4.95 29.57 3.58
N ILE A 21 -5.14 28.26 3.75
CA ILE A 21 -6.26 27.69 4.50
C ILE A 21 -5.74 26.93 5.72
N SER A 22 -6.56 26.81 6.76
CA SER A 22 -6.21 25.98 7.90
C SER A 22 -6.14 24.50 7.53
N LEU A 23 -5.38 23.69 8.29
CA LEU A 23 -5.32 22.24 8.09
C LEU A 23 -6.70 21.57 8.19
N LYS A 24 -7.60 22.13 9.02
CA LYS A 24 -8.99 21.68 9.15
C LYS A 24 -9.79 21.92 7.88
N GLU A 25 -9.66 23.10 7.27
CA GLU A 25 -10.30 23.39 5.98
C GLU A 25 -9.69 22.56 4.85
N GLN A 26 -8.39 22.30 4.90
CA GLN A 26 -7.72 21.41 3.97
C GLN A 26 -8.27 19.98 4.07
N ASP A 27 -8.45 19.45 5.27
CA ASP A 27 -9.05 18.12 5.46
C ASP A 27 -10.47 18.03 4.91
N ARG A 28 -11.29 19.05 5.16
CA ARG A 28 -12.64 19.15 4.58
C ARG A 28 -12.60 19.17 3.05
N LEU A 29 -11.69 19.97 2.47
CA LEU A 29 -11.51 20.05 1.02
C LEU A 29 -11.09 18.71 0.42
N LEU A 30 -10.11 18.03 1.02
CA LEU A 30 -9.62 16.75 0.51
C LEU A 30 -10.66 15.63 0.62
N ALA A 31 -11.47 15.65 1.68
CA ALA A 31 -12.55 14.69 1.87
C ALA A 31 -13.62 14.75 0.77
N CYS A 32 -13.84 15.90 0.15
CA CYS A 32 -14.82 16.06 -0.92
C CYS A 32 -14.65 15.05 -2.05
N GLY A 33 -13.40 14.74 -2.45
CA GLY A 33 -13.15 13.78 -3.54
C GLY A 33 -13.68 12.37 -3.22
N GLU A 34 -13.45 11.91 -2.00
CA GLU A 34 -13.87 10.59 -1.52
C GLU A 34 -15.40 10.54 -1.29
N ILE A 35 -15.98 11.63 -0.77
CA ILE A 35 -17.43 11.77 -0.59
C ILE A 35 -18.15 11.76 -1.94
N ILE A 36 -17.68 12.55 -2.92
CA ILE A 36 -18.28 12.58 -4.26
C ILE A 36 -18.17 11.22 -4.94
N SER A 37 -17.00 10.56 -4.86
CA SER A 37 -16.76 9.25 -5.46
C SER A 37 -17.69 8.17 -4.89
N SER A 38 -17.82 8.11 -3.55
CA SER A 38 -18.68 7.14 -2.87
C SER A 38 -20.16 7.34 -3.17
N ILE A 39 -20.64 8.59 -3.22
CA ILE A 39 -22.01 8.92 -3.63
C ILE A 39 -22.26 8.48 -5.08
N ARG A 40 -21.39 8.86 -6.02
CA ARG A 40 -21.55 8.48 -7.44
C ARG A 40 -21.52 6.97 -7.62
N MET A 41 -20.67 6.24 -6.89
CA MET A 41 -20.66 4.77 -6.93
C MET A 41 -21.96 4.18 -6.39
N SER A 42 -22.52 4.74 -5.30
CA SER A 42 -23.80 4.29 -4.76
C SER A 42 -24.95 4.49 -5.74
N GLU A 43 -24.97 5.61 -6.47
CA GLU A 43 -25.94 5.89 -7.53
C GLU A 43 -25.86 4.83 -8.63
N VAL A 44 -24.66 4.57 -9.17
CA VAL A 44 -24.45 3.55 -10.21
C VAL A 44 -24.89 2.15 -9.76
N LEU A 45 -24.62 1.77 -8.50
CA LEU A 45 -25.08 0.48 -7.97
C LEU A 45 -26.60 0.41 -7.87
N ASN A 46 -27.25 1.49 -7.41
CA ASN A 46 -28.70 1.56 -7.32
C ASN A 46 -29.38 1.54 -8.71
N GLU A 47 -28.79 2.21 -9.71
CA GLU A 47 -29.22 2.14 -11.13
C GLU A 47 -29.16 0.70 -11.67
N ASN A 48 -28.27 -0.13 -11.14
CA ASN A 48 -28.13 -1.55 -11.46
C ASN A 48 -28.88 -2.47 -10.47
N HIS A 49 -29.86 -1.93 -9.74
CA HIS A 49 -30.70 -2.66 -8.78
C HIS A 49 -29.96 -3.34 -7.63
N ILE A 50 -28.76 -2.85 -7.28
CA ILE A 50 -28.01 -3.26 -6.09
C ILE A 50 -28.24 -2.18 -5.02
N LYS A 51 -28.93 -2.52 -3.92
CA LYS A 51 -29.32 -1.52 -2.92
C LYS A 51 -28.09 -1.03 -2.17
N ALA A 52 -27.62 0.16 -2.52
CA ALA A 52 -26.37 0.72 -2.05
C ALA A 52 -26.55 2.05 -1.33
N TYR A 53 -25.77 2.28 -0.27
CA TYR A 53 -25.80 3.52 0.51
C TYR A 53 -24.39 4.05 0.79
N SER A 54 -24.15 5.33 0.48
CA SER A 54 -22.90 6.01 0.81
C SER A 54 -22.94 6.57 2.23
N LEU A 55 -22.03 6.12 3.09
CA LEU A 55 -21.92 6.61 4.46
C LEU A 55 -21.36 8.04 4.49
N SER A 56 -21.88 8.84 5.42
CA SER A 56 -21.25 10.10 5.81
C SER A 56 -20.03 9.86 6.72
N PHE A 57 -19.17 10.88 6.87
CA PHE A 57 -17.98 10.78 7.73
C PHE A 57 -18.30 10.44 9.20
N SER A 58 -19.46 10.87 9.70
CA SER A 58 -19.91 10.60 11.07
C SER A 58 -20.45 9.18 11.24
N GLU A 59 -20.95 8.56 10.16
CA GLU A 59 -21.44 7.17 10.15
C GLU A 59 -20.31 6.14 9.95
N LEU A 60 -19.13 6.55 9.45
CA LEU A 60 -17.96 5.69 9.28
C LEU A 60 -17.46 5.07 10.58
N GLY A 61 -17.67 5.74 11.71
CA GLY A 61 -17.26 5.23 13.01
C GLY A 61 -15.75 5.22 13.25
N ILE A 62 -14.96 5.91 12.42
CA ILE A 62 -13.51 6.10 12.60
C ILE A 62 -13.28 7.38 13.39
N ASN A 63 -12.98 7.26 14.68
CA ASN A 63 -12.78 8.41 15.57
C ASN A 63 -11.28 8.65 15.80
N CYS A 64 -10.84 9.88 15.54
CA CYS A 64 -9.44 10.28 15.54
C CYS A 64 -9.18 11.43 16.51
N ASN A 65 -7.90 11.72 16.74
CA ASN A 65 -7.46 12.93 17.44
C ASN A 65 -7.69 14.20 16.58
N ASN A 66 -7.18 15.35 17.05
CA ASN A 66 -7.28 16.64 16.36
C ASN A 66 -6.01 16.98 15.55
N ASP A 67 -5.16 16.00 15.23
CA ASP A 67 -3.96 16.19 14.40
C ASP A 67 -4.37 16.23 12.91
N TYR A 68 -5.03 17.32 12.49
CA TYR A 68 -5.50 17.49 11.11
C TYR A 68 -4.39 17.23 10.08
N SER A 69 -4.76 16.73 8.89
CA SER A 69 -3.90 16.17 7.83
C SER A 69 -3.25 14.81 8.12
N HIS A 70 -3.09 14.41 9.38
CA HIS A 70 -2.42 13.18 9.80
C HIS A 70 -3.12 12.53 11.00
N GLY A 71 -4.46 12.45 10.94
CA GLY A 71 -5.30 11.98 12.03
C GLY A 71 -4.92 10.58 12.49
N LYS A 72 -4.76 10.42 13.81
CA LYS A 72 -4.50 9.13 14.46
C LYS A 72 -5.81 8.56 14.98
N VAL A 73 -6.11 7.32 14.59
CA VAL A 73 -7.30 6.60 15.06
C VAL A 73 -7.18 6.34 16.57
N ILE A 74 -8.15 6.85 17.33
CA ILE A 74 -8.27 6.63 18.78
C ILE A 74 -9.14 5.39 19.03
N PHE A 75 -10.31 5.32 18.40
CA PHE A 75 -11.22 4.19 18.55
C PHE A 75 -12.16 4.03 17.34
N LEU A 76 -12.77 2.85 17.24
CA LEU A 76 -13.67 2.48 16.16
C LEU A 76 -15.06 2.15 16.74
N ASN A 77 -16.14 2.69 16.15
CA ASN A 77 -17.53 2.40 16.51
C ASN A 77 -18.31 1.89 15.29
N ASN A 78 -18.78 0.64 15.31
CA ASN A 78 -19.44 0.00 14.19
C ASN A 78 -20.98 0.06 14.21
N GLU A 79 -21.60 0.72 15.18
CA GLU A 79 -23.06 0.72 15.37
C GLU A 79 -23.81 1.19 14.11
N LYS A 80 -23.39 2.31 13.52
CA LYS A 80 -24.03 2.88 12.32
C LYS A 80 -23.84 2.01 11.09
N ILE A 81 -22.66 1.43 10.92
CA ILE A 81 -22.37 0.50 9.83
C ILE A 81 -23.29 -0.73 9.95
N LEU A 82 -23.35 -1.34 11.13
CA LEU A 82 -24.19 -2.51 11.38
C LEU A 82 -25.68 -2.20 11.21
N SER A 83 -26.16 -1.03 11.64
CA SER A 83 -27.55 -0.64 11.39
C SER A 83 -27.85 -0.47 9.90
N LYS A 84 -26.94 0.18 9.16
CA LYS A 84 -27.14 0.45 7.72
C LYS A 84 -27.02 -0.80 6.86
N LEU A 85 -26.20 -1.78 7.26
CA LEU A 85 -26.12 -3.10 6.60
C LEU A 85 -27.40 -3.93 6.74
N LYS A 86 -28.27 -3.65 7.72
CA LYS A 86 -29.58 -4.32 7.79
C LYS A 86 -30.55 -3.83 6.72
N GLU A 87 -30.31 -2.62 6.20
CA GLU A 87 -31.20 -1.94 5.27
C GLU A 87 -30.68 -1.96 3.84
N ASN A 88 -29.39 -2.24 3.61
CA ASN A 88 -28.73 -2.10 2.31
C ASN A 88 -27.80 -3.29 2.04
N ASP A 89 -27.69 -3.68 0.78
CA ASP A 89 -26.82 -4.79 0.34
C ASP A 89 -25.35 -4.37 0.33
N VAL A 90 -25.07 -3.11 0.00
CA VAL A 90 -23.72 -2.56 -0.11
C VAL A 90 -23.62 -1.21 0.58
N LEU A 91 -22.58 -1.01 1.39
CA LEU A 91 -22.23 0.30 1.94
C LEU A 91 -20.96 0.83 1.28
N LEU A 92 -21.02 2.07 0.78
CA LEU A 92 -19.87 2.79 0.26
C LEU A 92 -19.31 3.64 1.39
N CYS A 93 -18.05 3.39 1.74
CA CYS A 93 -17.34 4.12 2.79
C CYS A 93 -16.34 5.08 2.11
N PRO A 94 -16.50 6.42 2.23
CA PRO A 94 -15.46 7.35 1.78
C PRO A 94 -14.11 7.00 2.41
N GLY A 95 -13.06 6.84 1.59
CA GLY A 95 -11.74 6.42 2.06
C GLY A 95 -10.97 7.55 2.75
N PHE A 96 -9.94 7.19 3.53
CA PHE A 96 -8.95 8.09 4.14
C PHE A 96 -9.48 9.15 5.11
N ILE A 97 -10.79 9.23 5.34
CA ILE A 97 -11.41 10.21 6.26
C ILE A 97 -11.88 9.57 7.57
N GLY A 98 -12.02 10.40 8.59
CA GLY A 98 -12.61 10.06 9.88
C GLY A 98 -13.24 11.28 10.56
N LYS A 99 -13.56 11.13 11.85
CA LYS A 99 -14.15 12.17 12.69
C LYS A 99 -13.19 12.55 13.82
N SER A 100 -12.90 13.84 13.98
CA SER A 100 -12.07 14.35 15.07
C SER A 100 -12.84 14.38 16.41
N LEU A 101 -12.15 14.73 17.51
CA LEU A 101 -12.79 14.91 18.82
C LEU A 101 -13.79 16.07 18.83
N ASP A 102 -13.59 17.06 17.95
CA ASP A 102 -14.47 18.21 17.78
C ASP A 102 -15.66 17.93 16.86
N ASN A 103 -15.89 16.67 16.48
CA ASN A 103 -16.89 16.24 15.49
C ASN A 103 -16.68 16.83 14.09
N GLU A 104 -15.44 17.04 13.69
CA GLU A 104 -15.08 17.58 12.39
C GLU A 104 -14.52 16.50 11.48
N ILE A 105 -14.57 16.75 10.16
CA ILE A 105 -13.88 15.91 9.19
C ILE A 105 -12.37 16.04 9.43
N ILE A 106 -11.69 14.91 9.53
CA ILE A 106 -10.24 14.80 9.61
C ILE A 106 -9.76 13.74 8.64
N THR A 107 -8.58 13.94 8.07
CA THR A 107 -7.97 12.97 7.15
C THR A 107 -6.85 12.17 7.80
N LEU A 108 -6.66 10.92 7.36
CA LEU A 108 -5.72 9.94 7.93
C LEU A 108 -4.30 10.02 7.34
N GLY A 109 -3.95 11.09 6.63
CA GLY A 109 -2.73 11.20 5.80
C GLY A 109 -2.87 10.62 4.38
N ARG A 110 -2.25 11.29 3.39
CA ARG A 110 -2.38 10.93 1.95
C ARG A 110 -2.11 9.44 1.70
N GLY A 111 -2.92 8.84 0.83
CA GLY A 111 -2.75 7.44 0.41
C GLY A 111 -3.27 6.40 1.41
N ASN A 112 -3.95 6.81 2.47
CA ASN A 112 -4.47 5.90 3.49
C ASN A 112 -5.91 5.41 3.26
N SER A 113 -6.42 5.44 2.02
CA SER A 113 -7.71 4.79 1.70
C SER A 113 -7.64 3.27 1.92
N ASP A 114 -6.48 2.65 1.66
CA ASP A 114 -6.22 1.25 2.02
C ASP A 114 -6.37 1.02 3.53
N PHE A 115 -5.89 1.96 4.34
CA PHE A 115 -5.95 1.85 5.79
C PHE A 115 -7.41 1.90 6.27
N SER A 116 -8.23 2.80 5.71
CA SER A 116 -9.68 2.81 5.97
C SER A 116 -10.34 1.45 5.68
N CYS A 117 -9.96 0.77 4.60
CA CYS A 117 -10.47 -0.57 4.29
C CYS A 117 -10.17 -1.57 5.42
N VAL A 118 -8.92 -1.61 5.91
CA VAL A 118 -8.53 -2.50 7.02
C VAL A 118 -9.23 -2.13 8.32
N LEU A 119 -9.41 -0.83 8.61
CA LEU A 119 -10.15 -0.36 9.79
C LEU A 119 -11.60 -0.84 9.78
N ILE A 120 -12.30 -0.70 8.64
CA ILE A 120 -13.66 -1.18 8.46
C ILE A 120 -13.70 -2.72 8.55
N GLY A 121 -12.73 -3.41 7.94
CA GLY A 121 -12.59 -4.87 8.08
C GLY A 121 -12.48 -5.30 9.54
N LYS A 122 -11.68 -4.59 10.35
CA LYS A 122 -11.59 -4.82 11.80
C LYS A 122 -12.92 -4.60 12.51
N MET A 123 -13.62 -3.50 12.21
CA MET A 123 -14.93 -3.16 12.79
C MET A 123 -15.98 -4.24 12.52
N LEU A 124 -15.93 -4.85 11.34
CA LEU A 124 -16.81 -5.93 10.91
C LEU A 124 -16.29 -7.33 11.26
N LYS A 125 -15.22 -7.42 12.06
CA LYS A 125 -14.56 -8.67 12.47
C LYS A 125 -14.13 -9.56 11.30
N GLN A 126 -13.81 -8.96 10.16
CA GLN A 126 -13.32 -9.67 8.98
C GLN A 126 -11.83 -9.98 9.14
N LYS A 127 -11.45 -11.19 8.72
CA LYS A 127 -10.05 -11.65 8.72
C LYS A 127 -9.36 -11.49 7.37
N LEU A 128 -10.10 -11.09 6.34
CA LEU A 128 -9.64 -10.88 4.98
C LEU A 128 -10.24 -9.59 4.44
N VAL A 129 -9.41 -8.76 3.82
CA VAL A 129 -9.84 -7.58 3.06
C VAL A 129 -9.21 -7.60 1.68
N TYR A 130 -9.91 -7.05 0.70
CA TYR A 130 -9.44 -6.96 -0.68
C TYR A 130 -9.07 -5.52 -1.01
N LEU A 131 -7.87 -5.32 -1.54
CA LEU A 131 -7.42 -4.04 -2.09
C LEU A 131 -7.32 -4.15 -3.61
N TYR A 132 -8.30 -3.56 -4.29
CA TYR A 132 -8.32 -3.48 -5.75
C TYR A 132 -7.44 -2.31 -6.23
N LYS A 133 -6.39 -2.63 -7.01
CA LYS A 133 -5.35 -1.70 -7.47
C LYS A 133 -5.08 -1.87 -8.96
N ASN A 134 -4.29 -0.97 -9.53
CA ASN A 134 -3.87 -1.00 -10.94
C ASN A 134 -2.59 -1.83 -11.15
N VAL A 135 -2.43 -2.90 -10.37
CA VAL A 135 -1.28 -3.82 -10.38
C VAL A 135 -1.79 -5.23 -10.10
N ASP A 136 -1.15 -6.26 -10.67
CA ASP A 136 -1.55 -7.66 -10.43
C ASP A 136 -1.27 -8.10 -8.98
N GLY A 137 -0.34 -7.46 -8.28
CA GLY A 137 -0.03 -7.73 -6.88
C GLY A 137 1.34 -7.17 -6.50
N VAL A 138 2.01 -7.83 -5.56
CA VAL A 138 3.37 -7.50 -5.12
C VAL A 138 4.37 -8.25 -5.98
N TYR A 139 5.38 -7.54 -6.48
CA TYR A 139 6.46 -8.11 -7.27
C TYR A 139 7.77 -8.02 -6.49
N HIS A 140 8.71 -8.91 -6.82
CA HIS A 140 10.07 -8.85 -6.27
C HIS A 140 10.84 -7.57 -6.66
N THR A 141 10.42 -6.88 -7.72
CA THR A 141 11.01 -5.62 -8.19
C THR A 141 9.98 -4.79 -8.96
N HIS A 142 10.22 -3.48 -9.09
CA HIS A 142 9.26 -2.58 -9.73
C HIS A 142 9.05 -2.93 -11.24
N PRO A 143 7.80 -3.17 -11.70
CA PRO A 143 7.53 -3.60 -13.08
C PRO A 143 7.97 -2.61 -14.16
N SER A 144 7.98 -1.31 -13.85
CA SER A 144 8.41 -0.26 -14.79
C SER A 144 9.87 -0.40 -15.23
N VAL A 145 10.67 -1.20 -14.51
CA VAL A 145 12.10 -1.36 -14.76
C VAL A 145 12.37 -2.55 -15.71
N TYR A 146 11.48 -3.55 -15.86
CA TYR A 146 11.74 -4.74 -16.71
C TYR A 146 10.52 -5.64 -16.98
N LYS A 147 10.60 -6.49 -18.01
CA LYS A 147 9.51 -7.40 -18.45
C LYS A 147 9.40 -8.74 -17.71
N GLN A 148 10.50 -9.28 -17.18
CA GLN A 148 10.46 -10.46 -16.29
C GLN A 148 10.35 -9.99 -14.84
N PHE A 149 9.17 -10.13 -14.28
CA PHE A 149 8.88 -9.94 -12.87
C PHE A 149 8.14 -11.19 -12.37
N MET A 150 8.54 -11.66 -11.19
CA MET A 150 7.82 -12.73 -10.50
C MET A 150 6.81 -12.09 -9.56
N LEU A 151 5.56 -12.49 -9.70
CA LEU A 151 4.47 -12.08 -8.82
C LEU A 151 4.53 -12.96 -7.56
N TYR A 152 4.38 -12.33 -6.39
CA TYR A 152 4.19 -13.07 -5.17
C TYR A 152 2.76 -13.59 -5.10
N ASP A 153 2.58 -14.91 -4.98
CA ASP A 153 1.29 -15.46 -4.53
C ASP A 153 1.02 -15.06 -3.07
N TYR A 154 2.11 -14.96 -2.29
CA TYR A 154 2.08 -14.77 -0.86
C TYR A 154 3.30 -13.99 -0.37
N ILE A 155 3.10 -13.06 0.56
CA ILE A 155 4.16 -12.31 1.25
C ILE A 155 3.78 -12.08 2.74
N SER A 156 4.75 -12.08 3.65
CA SER A 156 4.51 -11.78 5.06
C SER A 156 4.30 -10.28 5.30
N TYR A 157 3.67 -9.91 6.42
CA TYR A 157 3.60 -8.50 6.84
C TYR A 157 4.99 -7.87 6.95
N GLU A 158 5.95 -8.58 7.56
CA GLU A 158 7.34 -8.13 7.72
C GLU A 158 8.04 -7.96 6.37
N GLU A 159 7.88 -8.93 5.46
CA GLU A 159 8.41 -8.85 4.10
C GLU A 159 7.85 -7.63 3.35
N MET A 160 6.55 -7.36 3.46
CA MET A 160 5.94 -6.18 2.86
C MET A 160 6.44 -4.87 3.49
N LEU A 161 6.69 -4.85 4.81
CA LEU A 161 7.31 -3.69 5.48
C LEU A 161 8.73 -3.44 4.96
N LEU A 162 9.50 -4.50 4.69
CA LEU A 162 10.84 -4.38 4.08
C LEU A 162 10.78 -3.84 2.65
N LEU A 163 9.80 -4.28 1.85
CA LEU A 163 9.63 -3.78 0.50
C LEU A 163 9.31 -2.26 0.48
N ASN A 164 8.50 -1.77 1.41
CA ASN A 164 8.27 -0.32 1.56
C ASN A 164 9.56 0.46 1.83
N GLN A 165 10.54 -0.11 2.55
CA GLN A 165 11.83 0.55 2.84
C GLN A 165 12.72 0.74 1.60
N ILE A 166 12.46 -0.02 0.52
CA ILE A 166 13.17 0.11 -0.76
C ILE A 166 12.31 0.82 -1.81
N ASP A 167 11.40 1.69 -1.37
CA ASP A 167 10.49 2.51 -2.19
C ASP A 167 9.47 1.70 -3.00
N PHE A 168 9.16 0.47 -2.57
CA PHE A 168 8.09 -0.34 -3.16
C PHE A 168 6.77 -0.15 -2.40
N ASN A 169 6.17 1.02 -2.59
CA ASN A 169 5.03 1.49 -1.79
C ASN A 169 3.67 1.12 -2.40
N ILE A 170 3.27 -0.15 -2.35
CA ILE A 170 1.93 -0.59 -2.82
C ILE A 170 0.84 -0.38 -1.77
N VAL A 171 1.15 -0.63 -0.50
CA VAL A 171 0.24 -0.52 0.65
C VAL A 171 0.96 0.27 1.74
N SER A 172 0.28 1.24 2.34
CA SER A 172 0.90 2.12 3.34
C SER A 172 1.38 1.37 4.58
N LEU A 173 2.46 1.86 5.21
CA LEU A 173 3.03 1.26 6.42
C LEU A 173 2.00 1.13 7.54
N SER A 174 1.20 2.18 7.78
CA SER A 174 0.15 2.18 8.81
C SER A 174 -0.89 1.09 8.57
N CYS A 175 -1.25 0.85 7.30
CA CYS A 175 -2.18 -0.21 6.91
C CYS A 175 -1.61 -1.60 7.24
N ILE A 176 -0.35 -1.86 6.87
CA ILE A 176 0.32 -3.16 7.11
C ILE A 176 0.52 -3.41 8.61
N GLU A 177 1.01 -2.41 9.36
CA GLU A 177 1.21 -2.51 10.81
C GLU A 177 -0.11 -2.80 11.54
N PHE A 178 -1.18 -2.10 11.16
CA PHE A 178 -2.50 -2.33 11.75
C PHE A 178 -3.07 -3.71 11.39
N ALA A 179 -2.94 -4.13 10.13
CA ALA A 179 -3.35 -5.45 9.67
C ALA A 179 -2.61 -6.56 10.42
N LYS A 180 -1.29 -6.43 10.56
CA LYS A 180 -0.44 -7.33 11.36
C LYS A 180 -0.92 -7.42 12.81
N LYS A 181 -1.06 -6.28 13.50
CA LYS A 181 -1.50 -6.22 14.90
C LYS A 181 -2.86 -6.88 15.13
N ASN A 182 -3.73 -6.87 14.11
CA ASN A 182 -5.09 -7.38 14.19
C ASN A 182 -5.30 -8.72 13.48
N HIS A 183 -4.23 -9.33 12.94
CA HIS A 183 -4.29 -10.56 12.16
C HIS A 183 -5.30 -10.51 10.99
N ILE A 184 -5.33 -9.40 10.26
CA ILE A 184 -6.18 -9.20 9.08
C ILE A 184 -5.36 -9.43 7.83
N THR A 185 -5.67 -10.48 7.08
CA THR A 185 -5.04 -10.77 5.79
C THR A 185 -5.48 -9.73 4.76
N ILE A 186 -4.54 -9.22 3.98
CA ILE A 186 -4.81 -8.31 2.87
C ILE A 186 -4.59 -9.06 1.56
N GLU A 187 -5.54 -9.04 0.65
CA GLU A 187 -5.35 -9.54 -0.71
C GLU A 187 -5.33 -8.37 -1.69
N ILE A 188 -4.21 -8.18 -2.37
CA ILE A 188 -4.10 -7.20 -3.45
C ILE A 188 -4.60 -7.86 -4.73
N ARG A 189 -5.51 -7.20 -5.45
CA ARG A 189 -6.03 -7.65 -6.74
C ARG A 189 -5.94 -6.55 -7.78
N ASN A 190 -5.81 -6.93 -9.04
CA ASN A 190 -5.97 -5.98 -10.14
C ASN A 190 -7.45 -5.72 -10.38
N TYR A 191 -7.88 -4.47 -10.53
CA TYR A 191 -9.26 -4.18 -10.94
C TYR A 191 -9.50 -4.36 -12.47
N LEU A 192 -8.44 -4.52 -13.27
CA LEU A 192 -8.52 -4.75 -14.72
C LEU A 192 -8.42 -6.22 -15.11
N THR A 193 -7.96 -7.10 -14.21
CA THR A 193 -7.72 -8.51 -14.51
C THR A 193 -8.30 -9.39 -13.42
N ASN A 194 -8.80 -10.57 -13.80
CA ASN A 194 -9.31 -11.57 -12.84
C ASN A 194 -8.21 -12.51 -12.32
N LYS A 195 -6.94 -12.10 -12.41
CA LYS A 195 -5.83 -12.92 -11.91
C LYS A 195 -5.87 -12.95 -10.38
N LEU A 196 -5.46 -14.09 -9.82
CA LEU A 196 -5.09 -14.14 -8.41
C LEU A 196 -3.93 -13.18 -8.20
N GLY A 197 -4.05 -12.33 -7.18
CA GLY A 197 -2.99 -11.40 -6.83
C GLY A 197 -2.16 -11.91 -5.65
N THR A 198 -1.79 -11.01 -4.75
CA THR A 198 -0.91 -11.36 -3.63
C THR A 198 -1.63 -11.32 -2.30
N LEU A 199 -1.48 -12.38 -1.51
CA LEU A 199 -1.90 -12.43 -0.11
C LEU A 199 -0.79 -11.91 0.81
N ILE A 200 -1.11 -10.94 1.65
CA ILE A 200 -0.26 -10.42 2.73
C ILE A 200 -0.79 -10.95 4.06
N SER A 201 -0.03 -11.80 4.76
CA SER A 201 -0.44 -12.36 6.05
C SER A 201 0.74 -12.60 7.02
N SER A 202 0.54 -13.41 8.08
CA SER A 202 1.60 -13.81 9.03
C SER A 202 2.43 -15.02 8.58
N LYS A 203 2.01 -15.78 7.57
CA LYS A 203 2.88 -16.81 6.96
C LYS A 203 4.15 -16.13 6.43
N ARG A 204 5.29 -16.81 6.44
CA ARG A 204 6.55 -16.22 5.98
C ARG A 204 7.25 -17.20 5.07
N LYS A 205 7.89 -16.70 4.01
CA LYS A 205 8.79 -17.49 3.19
C LYS A 205 10.22 -17.13 3.61
N ASN A 206 11.09 -18.10 3.85
CA ASN A 206 12.48 -17.80 4.24
C ASN A 206 13.33 -17.41 3.02
N ASP A 207 12.82 -16.51 2.18
CA ASP A 207 13.53 -15.99 1.03
C ASP A 207 14.73 -15.16 1.51
N LEU A 208 15.92 -15.47 0.97
CA LEU A 208 17.14 -14.72 1.31
C LEU A 208 17.03 -13.25 0.86
N ILE A 209 16.44 -13.00 -0.30
CA ILE A 209 16.15 -11.66 -0.81
C ILE A 209 14.63 -11.57 -0.98
N VAL A 210 14.01 -10.63 -0.27
CA VAL A 210 12.57 -10.36 -0.37
C VAL A 210 12.28 -9.54 -1.63
N GLY A 211 13.16 -8.61 -1.96
CA GLY A 211 13.02 -7.88 -3.21
C GLY A 211 14.11 -6.87 -3.40
N PHE A 212 14.10 -6.22 -4.54
CA PHE A 212 15.06 -5.19 -4.86
C PHE A 212 14.43 -4.11 -5.74
N ASN A 213 14.92 -2.90 -5.57
CA ASN A 213 14.54 -1.76 -6.39
C ASN A 213 15.79 -1.13 -7.00
N ILE A 214 15.64 -0.63 -8.22
CA ILE A 214 16.73 0.01 -8.95
C ILE A 214 16.22 1.37 -9.40
N VAL A 215 16.85 2.42 -8.89
CA VAL A 215 16.56 3.81 -9.26
C VAL A 215 17.86 4.43 -9.74
N ASP A 216 17.89 4.84 -11.01
CA ASP A 216 19.06 5.37 -11.72
C ASP A 216 20.29 4.44 -11.72
N LYS A 217 21.18 4.63 -10.74
CA LYS A 217 22.43 3.86 -10.55
C LYS A 217 22.45 3.13 -9.22
N THR A 218 21.46 3.34 -8.38
CA THR A 218 21.38 2.84 -7.02
C THR A 218 20.53 1.58 -7.00
N VAL A 219 21.10 0.51 -6.47
CA VAL A 219 20.42 -0.75 -6.21
C VAL A 219 20.12 -0.82 -4.71
N LYS A 220 18.87 -1.11 -4.36
CA LYS A 220 18.42 -1.32 -2.98
C LYS A 220 17.85 -2.73 -2.88
N ILE A 221 18.32 -3.51 -1.92
CA ILE A 221 17.88 -4.90 -1.69
C ILE A 221 17.30 -5.00 -0.28
N ALA A 222 16.09 -5.55 -0.21
CA ALA A 222 15.39 -5.86 1.03
C ALA A 222 15.68 -7.32 1.44
N SER A 223 16.21 -7.52 2.64
CA SER A 223 16.53 -8.85 3.18
C SER A 223 16.58 -8.85 4.70
N PHE A 224 16.16 -9.95 5.31
CA PHE A 224 16.37 -10.18 6.75
C PHE A 224 17.81 -10.57 7.11
N ASN A 225 18.66 -10.86 6.12
CA ASN A 225 20.07 -11.17 6.32
C ASN A 225 20.94 -10.49 5.25
N CYS A 226 21.03 -9.16 5.36
CA CYS A 226 21.80 -8.33 4.42
C CYS A 226 23.29 -8.70 4.36
N LEU A 227 23.89 -9.19 5.46
CA LEU A 227 25.30 -9.61 5.47
C LEU A 227 25.52 -10.82 4.56
N LYS A 228 24.66 -11.85 4.67
CA LYS A 228 24.72 -13.02 3.78
C LYS A 228 24.43 -12.66 2.32
N VAL A 229 23.48 -11.75 2.09
CA VAL A 229 23.21 -11.23 0.73
C VAL A 229 24.44 -10.52 0.17
N GLN A 230 25.08 -9.65 0.95
CA GLN A 230 26.29 -8.94 0.54
C GLN A 230 27.41 -9.92 0.18
N GLU A 231 27.68 -10.91 1.02
CA GLU A 231 28.72 -11.91 0.78
C GLU A 231 28.50 -12.66 -0.55
N ILE A 232 27.30 -13.20 -0.76
CA ILE A 232 26.94 -13.94 -1.97
C ILE A 232 27.01 -13.01 -3.19
N LEU A 233 26.46 -11.81 -3.10
CA LEU A 233 26.43 -10.87 -4.22
C LEU A 233 27.85 -10.44 -4.61
N LYS A 234 28.72 -10.14 -3.64
CA LYS A 234 30.13 -9.80 -3.92
C LYS A 234 30.84 -10.91 -4.66
N ASN A 235 30.67 -12.15 -4.21
CA ASN A 235 31.29 -13.30 -4.86
C ASN A 235 30.82 -13.45 -6.31
N GLU A 236 29.53 -13.30 -6.58
CA GLU A 236 28.98 -13.38 -7.95
C GLU A 236 29.39 -12.19 -8.82
N LEU A 237 29.45 -10.96 -8.28
CA LEU A 237 29.92 -9.79 -9.00
C LEU A 237 31.39 -9.90 -9.39
N LEU A 238 32.25 -10.37 -8.47
CA LEU A 238 33.68 -10.59 -8.71
C LEU A 238 33.94 -11.63 -9.80
N LYS A 239 33.20 -12.75 -9.80
CA LYS A 239 33.27 -13.77 -10.86
C LYS A 239 32.94 -13.22 -12.26
N ASN A 240 32.12 -12.17 -12.33
CA ASN A 240 31.72 -11.52 -13.57
C ASN A 240 32.52 -10.23 -13.86
N HIS A 241 33.58 -9.94 -13.10
CA HIS A 241 34.38 -8.71 -13.21
C HIS A 241 33.56 -7.41 -13.12
N LEU A 242 32.51 -7.42 -12.29
CA LEU A 242 31.62 -6.28 -12.07
C LEU A 242 32.00 -5.53 -10.80
N PHE A 243 32.03 -4.20 -10.88
CA PHE A 243 32.44 -3.34 -9.77
C PHE A 243 31.27 -2.47 -9.29
N ILE A 244 31.07 -2.43 -7.99
CA ILE A 244 30.07 -1.59 -7.31
C ILE A 244 30.77 -0.59 -6.39
N LYS A 245 30.06 0.49 -6.02
CA LYS A 245 30.56 1.55 -5.14
C LYS A 245 29.53 1.86 -4.05
N ASN A 246 29.94 2.63 -3.04
CA ASN A 246 29.06 3.20 -2.01
C ASN A 246 28.18 2.13 -1.35
N GLU A 247 28.79 0.99 -0.99
CA GLU A 247 28.10 -0.11 -0.34
C GLU A 247 27.78 0.21 1.11
N ILE A 248 26.51 0.06 1.48
CA ILE A 248 26.05 0.33 2.84
C ILE A 248 24.95 -0.69 3.21
N ILE A 249 25.03 -1.19 4.44
CA ILE A 249 23.96 -1.97 5.07
C ILE A 249 23.35 -1.13 6.17
N GLU A 250 22.04 -0.89 6.08
CA GLU A 250 21.25 -0.19 7.09
C GLU A 250 20.05 -1.06 7.44
N ASN A 251 20.03 -1.60 8.66
CA ASN A 251 18.99 -2.52 9.13
C ASN A 251 18.84 -3.72 8.16
N ASN A 252 17.65 -3.87 7.57
CA ASN A 252 17.29 -4.93 6.64
C ASN A 252 17.35 -4.48 5.17
N LYS A 253 18.15 -3.44 4.89
CA LYS A 253 18.39 -2.86 3.57
C LYS A 253 19.89 -2.92 3.25
N TYR A 254 20.21 -3.50 2.11
CA TYR A 254 21.55 -3.42 1.52
C TYR A 254 21.48 -2.57 0.26
N PHE A 255 22.35 -1.56 0.14
CA PHE A 255 22.38 -0.71 -1.04
C PHE A 255 23.79 -0.44 -1.52
N PHE A 256 23.89 -0.21 -2.82
CA PHE A 256 25.14 0.11 -3.51
C PHE A 256 24.85 0.80 -4.84
N GLU A 257 25.88 1.39 -5.42
CA GLU A 257 25.83 2.04 -6.73
C GLU A 257 26.58 1.23 -7.78
N CYS A 258 26.06 1.23 -9.01
CA CYS A 258 26.69 0.59 -10.16
C CYS A 258 26.55 1.47 -11.42
N SER A 259 27.45 1.29 -12.39
CA SER A 259 27.35 2.04 -13.66
C SER A 259 26.14 1.59 -14.47
N LYS A 260 25.60 2.50 -15.30
CA LYS A 260 24.49 2.17 -16.22
C LYS A 260 24.83 1.00 -17.15
N SER A 261 26.10 0.83 -17.51
CA SER A 261 26.56 -0.26 -18.37
C SER A 261 26.42 -1.66 -17.74
N ILE A 262 26.50 -1.77 -16.40
CA ILE A 262 26.47 -3.07 -15.72
C ILE A 262 25.15 -3.38 -15.01
N ILE A 263 24.25 -2.39 -14.91
CA ILE A 263 23.00 -2.50 -14.12
C ILE A 263 22.14 -3.69 -14.53
N LEU A 264 22.08 -4.02 -15.82
CA LEU A 264 21.34 -5.17 -16.33
C LEU A 264 21.98 -6.50 -15.91
N MET A 265 23.32 -6.57 -15.83
CA MET A 265 24.01 -7.77 -15.36
C MET A 265 23.86 -7.93 -13.85
N VAL A 266 24.02 -6.86 -13.07
CA VAL A 266 23.78 -6.85 -11.63
C VAL A 266 22.37 -7.33 -11.33
N LYS A 267 21.37 -6.83 -12.06
CA LYS A 267 19.98 -7.28 -11.95
C LYS A 267 19.83 -8.78 -12.21
N LYS A 268 20.40 -9.30 -13.29
CA LYS A 268 20.34 -10.74 -13.62
C LYS A 268 20.96 -11.60 -12.52
N ILE A 269 22.08 -11.15 -11.94
CA ILE A 269 22.72 -11.83 -10.81
C ILE A 269 21.78 -11.87 -9.61
N ILE A 270 21.15 -10.75 -9.25
CA ILE A 270 20.19 -10.70 -8.13
C ILE A 270 19.02 -11.66 -8.39
N LEU A 271 18.42 -11.63 -9.58
CA LEU A 271 17.33 -12.56 -9.93
C LEU A 271 17.77 -14.02 -9.86
N THR A 272 18.98 -14.34 -10.33
CA THR A 272 19.55 -15.70 -10.25
C THR A 272 19.73 -16.14 -8.79
N ILE A 273 20.18 -15.25 -7.91
CA ILE A 273 20.30 -15.53 -6.47
C ILE A 273 18.92 -15.80 -5.87
N MET A 274 17.90 -15.04 -6.27
CA MET A 274 16.53 -15.22 -5.80
C MET A 274 15.95 -16.58 -6.24
N GLU A 275 16.05 -16.91 -7.53
CA GLU A 275 15.56 -18.18 -8.09
C GLU A 275 16.24 -19.39 -7.44
N LYS A 276 17.57 -19.35 -7.29
CA LYS A 276 18.31 -20.44 -6.62
C LYS A 276 17.80 -20.66 -5.20
N ASN A 277 17.60 -19.60 -4.41
CA ASN A 277 17.13 -19.74 -3.02
C ASN A 277 15.65 -20.15 -2.92
N GLN A 278 14.82 -19.90 -3.93
CA GLN A 278 13.43 -20.37 -3.94
C GLN A 278 13.29 -21.86 -4.26
N LEU A 279 14.26 -22.47 -4.93
CA LEU A 279 14.26 -23.91 -5.27
C LEU A 279 14.69 -24.81 -4.09
N TYR A 280 15.33 -24.25 -3.07
CA TYR A 280 15.84 -25.00 -1.90
C TYR A 280 14.97 -24.87 -0.64
N ASN A 281 13.79 -24.25 -0.73
CA ASN A 281 12.81 -24.06 0.35
C ASN A 281 11.45 -24.61 -0.05
#